data_AF-A0A936C753-F1
#
_entry.id   AF-A0A936C753-F1
#
_cell.length_a   1.000
_cell.length_b   1.000
_cell.length_c   1.000
_cell.angle_alpha   90.00
_cell.angle_beta   90.00
_cell.angle_gamma   90.00
#
_symmetry.space_group_name_H-M   'P 1'
#
loop_
_entity.id
_entity.type
_entity.pdbx_description
1 polymer ?
#
loop_
_entity_poly.entity_id
_entity_poly.type
_entity_poly.pdbx_seq_one_letter_code
_entity_poly.pdbx_strand_id
1 'polypeptide(L)'
;MNKYSLTAAVFVLGTAFSAGASAEGMSKSDYKASKDKISAEYKVAKEKCDSLSGNAKDICVAEAKGKEDVARAELEAAYEPSAKNQYKARAAQAEADYEVAKEKCDDLGGNAKDVCMKEAKAAETAAKADAKAQWKTSEANGEAREESAEARTEAEKEATEAHRKAAEEKRDADYAVAREKCETAAGSAKELCLERAKAKYGRS
;
A
#
# COMPACT_ATOMS: atom_id res chain seq x y z
N MET A 1 -8.13 -14.39 -41.54
CA MET A 1 -8.64 -15.73 -41.85
C MET A 1 -7.60 -16.73 -41.37
N ASN A 2 -7.96 -17.52 -40.35
CA ASN A 2 -7.54 -18.90 -40.14
C ASN A 2 -8.53 -19.47 -39.13
N LYS A 3 -9.49 -20.23 -39.67
CA LYS A 3 -10.46 -21.05 -38.93
C LYS A 3 -9.83 -22.42 -38.70
N TYR A 4 -10.22 -23.10 -37.63
CA TYR A 4 -10.43 -24.56 -37.39
C TYR A 4 -10.19 -24.78 -35.89
N SER A 5 -10.93 -25.54 -35.10
CA SER A 5 -12.28 -26.12 -35.16
C SER A 5 -12.55 -26.60 -33.73
N LEU A 6 -13.79 -26.49 -33.25
CA LEU A 6 -14.21 -27.08 -31.97
C LEU A 6 -13.89 -28.58 -31.93
N THR A 7 -13.33 -29.05 -30.82
CA THR A 7 -13.57 -30.41 -30.33
C THR A 7 -13.94 -30.30 -28.85
N ALA A 8 -15.21 -30.54 -28.55
CA ALA A 8 -15.71 -30.68 -27.20
C ALA A 8 -15.30 -32.06 -26.66
N ALA A 9 -14.73 -32.08 -25.46
CA ALA A 9 -14.64 -33.28 -24.63
C ALA A 9 -15.02 -32.89 -23.20
N VAL A 10 -16.28 -33.15 -22.86
CA VAL A 10 -16.78 -33.10 -21.49
C VAL A 10 -16.26 -34.33 -20.77
N PHE A 11 -15.43 -34.15 -19.75
CA PHE A 11 -15.09 -35.19 -18.77
C PHE A 11 -15.72 -34.81 -17.43
N VAL A 12 -16.90 -35.37 -17.16
CA VAL A 12 -17.49 -35.36 -15.80
C VAL A 12 -16.81 -36.49 -15.03
N LEU A 13 -15.80 -36.14 -14.24
CA LEU A 13 -15.28 -37.00 -13.18
C LEU A 13 -15.99 -36.60 -11.89
N GLY A 14 -16.95 -37.43 -11.48
CA GLY A 14 -17.59 -37.31 -10.18
C GLY A 14 -16.58 -37.54 -9.06
N THR A 15 -16.51 -36.60 -8.13
CA THR A 15 -15.88 -36.82 -6.82
C THR A 15 -16.96 -36.70 -5.76
N ALA A 16 -17.22 -37.81 -5.10
CA ALA A 16 -17.99 -37.87 -3.87
C ALA A 16 -17.39 -36.88 -2.86
N PHE A 17 -18.17 -35.88 -2.44
CA PHE A 17 -17.82 -35.03 -1.31
C PHE A 17 -18.16 -35.79 -0.03
N SER A 18 -17.22 -36.62 0.42
CA SER A 18 -17.23 -37.17 1.77
C SER A 18 -17.05 -36.02 2.76
N ALA A 19 -17.95 -35.96 3.73
CA ALA A 19 -17.92 -35.02 4.84
C ALA A 19 -16.63 -35.13 5.67
N GLY A 20 -16.14 -33.98 6.15
CA GLY A 20 -15.31 -33.87 7.34
C GLY A 20 -13.81 -34.15 7.16
N ALA A 21 -13.09 -33.27 6.46
CA ALA A 21 -11.69 -33.05 6.80
C ALA A 21 -11.66 -31.98 7.90
N SER A 22 -11.43 -32.41 9.14
CA SER A 22 -11.14 -31.54 10.27
C SER A 22 -10.00 -30.59 9.92
N ALA A 23 -10.14 -29.32 10.30
CA ALA A 23 -9.06 -28.36 10.28
C ALA A 23 -7.95 -28.79 11.27
N GLU A 24 -7.05 -29.66 10.84
CA GLU A 24 -5.76 -29.84 11.52
C GLU A 24 -4.90 -28.63 11.16
N GLY A 25 -4.61 -27.78 12.15
CA GLY A 25 -3.70 -26.64 11.99
C GLY A 25 -2.29 -27.09 11.58
N MET A 26 -1.54 -26.18 10.95
CA MET A 26 -0.18 -26.44 10.46
C MET A 26 0.76 -26.91 11.58
N SER A 27 1.55 -27.96 11.34
CA SER A 27 2.53 -28.42 12.32
C SER A 27 3.72 -27.45 12.46
N LYS A 28 4.42 -27.49 13.60
CA LYS A 28 5.66 -26.69 13.80
C LYS A 28 6.73 -26.98 12.75
N SER A 29 6.85 -28.23 12.32
CA SER A 29 7.77 -28.63 11.26
C SER A 29 7.38 -28.02 9.92
N ASP A 30 6.08 -28.03 9.58
CA ASP A 30 5.58 -27.46 8.33
C ASP A 30 5.70 -25.93 8.33
N TYR A 31 5.47 -25.28 9.46
CA TYR A 31 5.67 -23.84 9.64
C TYR A 31 7.15 -23.45 9.40
N LYS A 32 8.09 -24.18 10.02
CA LYS A 32 9.52 -23.95 9.80
C LYS A 32 9.91 -24.19 8.34
N ALA A 33 9.46 -25.29 7.74
CA ALA A 33 9.73 -25.60 6.34
C ALA A 33 9.17 -24.53 5.39
N SER A 34 7.97 -24.02 5.66
CA SER A 34 7.34 -22.94 4.90
C SER A 34 8.11 -21.63 5.05
N LYS A 35 8.60 -21.31 6.25
CA LYS A 35 9.43 -20.13 6.51
C LYS A 35 10.76 -20.21 5.76
N ASP A 36 11.39 -21.39 5.72
CA ASP A 36 12.62 -21.63 4.98
C ASP A 36 12.39 -21.52 3.46
N LYS A 37 11.26 -22.07 2.97
CA LYS A 37 10.83 -21.95 1.57
C LYS A 37 10.63 -20.49 1.15
N ILE A 38 9.88 -19.70 1.91
CA ILE A 38 9.68 -18.26 1.63
C ILE A 38 11.01 -17.52 1.54
N SER A 39 11.94 -17.81 2.47
CA SER A 39 13.28 -17.22 2.48
C SER A 39 14.09 -17.60 1.22
N ALA A 40 13.97 -18.84 0.76
CA ALA A 40 14.63 -19.32 -0.44
C ALA A 40 14.03 -18.70 -1.72
N GLU A 41 12.71 -18.59 -1.79
CA GLU A 41 12.00 -17.94 -2.89
C GLU A 41 12.38 -16.45 -3.01
N TYR A 42 12.50 -15.74 -1.89
CA TYR A 42 13.01 -14.36 -1.88
C TYR A 42 14.44 -14.27 -2.42
N LYS A 43 15.36 -15.16 -1.99
CA LYS A 43 16.74 -15.16 -2.49
C LYS A 43 16.77 -15.32 -4.02
N VAL A 44 16.02 -16.29 -4.54
CA VAL A 44 15.92 -16.52 -5.99
C VAL A 44 15.28 -15.33 -6.71
N ALA A 45 14.24 -14.72 -6.14
CA ALA A 45 13.60 -13.53 -6.72
C ALA A 45 14.55 -12.33 -6.75
N LYS A 46 15.31 -12.11 -5.68
CA LYS A 46 16.31 -11.05 -5.58
C LYS A 46 17.45 -11.25 -6.58
N GLU A 47 17.95 -12.47 -6.74
CA GLU A 47 18.98 -12.80 -7.73
C GLU A 47 18.49 -12.51 -9.16
N LYS A 48 17.21 -12.75 -9.48
CA LYS A 48 16.65 -12.39 -10.79
C LYS A 48 16.71 -10.88 -11.04
N CYS A 49 16.58 -10.06 -10.00
CA CYS A 49 16.71 -8.61 -10.09
C CYS A 49 18.13 -8.15 -10.42
N ASP A 50 19.17 -8.99 -10.26
CA ASP A 50 20.56 -8.59 -10.57
C ASP A 50 20.82 -8.33 -12.05
N SER A 51 19.95 -8.84 -12.92
CA SER A 51 19.96 -8.54 -14.35
C SER A 51 19.48 -7.12 -14.70
N LEU A 52 18.89 -6.41 -13.74
CA LEU A 52 18.34 -5.07 -13.91
C LEU A 52 19.31 -4.00 -13.37
N SER A 53 19.05 -2.73 -13.69
CA SER A 53 19.85 -1.61 -13.24
C SER A 53 19.00 -0.37 -12.96
N GLY A 54 19.49 0.52 -12.08
CA GLY A 54 18.77 1.73 -11.67
C GLY A 54 17.43 1.42 -11.02
N ASN A 55 16.47 2.33 -11.17
CA ASN A 55 15.16 2.22 -10.51
C ASN A 55 14.40 0.92 -10.84
N ALA A 56 14.60 0.36 -12.05
CA ALA A 56 14.01 -0.93 -12.40
C ALA A 56 14.51 -2.08 -11.50
N LYS A 57 15.79 -2.03 -11.07
CA LYS A 57 16.33 -2.98 -10.09
C LYS A 57 15.73 -2.73 -8.71
N ASP A 58 15.62 -1.48 -8.30
CA ASP A 58 15.13 -1.11 -6.98
C ASP A 58 13.65 -1.51 -6.80
N ILE A 59 12.80 -1.24 -7.81
CA ILE A 59 11.41 -1.74 -7.87
C ILE A 59 11.38 -3.26 -7.77
N CYS A 60 12.21 -3.97 -8.53
CA CYS A 60 12.23 -5.44 -8.51
C CYS A 60 12.59 -5.99 -7.12
N VAL A 61 13.59 -5.39 -6.46
CA VAL A 61 14.00 -5.78 -5.10
C VAL A 61 12.92 -5.44 -4.08
N ALA A 62 12.26 -4.29 -4.19
CA ALA A 62 11.13 -3.90 -3.34
C ALA A 62 9.95 -4.87 -3.49
N GLU A 63 9.58 -5.25 -4.72
CA GLU A 63 8.52 -6.24 -4.98
C GLU A 63 8.89 -7.63 -4.41
N ALA A 64 10.14 -8.06 -4.55
CA ALA A 64 10.60 -9.34 -4.02
C ALA A 64 10.56 -9.37 -2.50
N LYS A 65 11.03 -8.29 -1.85
CA LYS A 65 11.02 -8.16 -0.39
C LYS A 65 9.60 -8.04 0.15
N GLY A 66 8.75 -7.24 -0.48
CA GLY A 66 7.34 -7.10 -0.11
C GLY A 66 6.60 -8.44 -0.15
N LYS A 67 6.83 -9.25 -1.20
CA LYS A 67 6.29 -10.63 -1.28
C LYS A 67 6.78 -11.52 -0.15
N GLU A 68 8.05 -11.42 0.24
CA GLU A 68 8.61 -12.16 1.38
C GLU A 68 7.88 -11.80 2.69
N ASP A 69 7.78 -10.49 2.95
CA ASP A 69 7.21 -9.96 4.20
C ASP A 69 5.71 -10.30 4.32
N VAL A 70 4.95 -10.16 3.22
CA VAL A 70 3.53 -10.57 3.16
C VAL A 70 3.40 -12.07 3.39
N ALA A 71 4.16 -12.91 2.67
CA ALA A 71 4.08 -14.36 2.81
C ALA A 71 4.44 -14.82 4.23
N ARG A 72 5.41 -14.18 4.89
CA ARG A 72 5.73 -14.46 6.29
C ARG A 72 4.58 -14.10 7.23
N ALA A 73 3.94 -12.96 7.03
CA ALA A 73 2.82 -12.53 7.85
C ALA A 73 1.55 -13.38 7.63
N GLU A 74 1.30 -13.81 6.39
CA GLU A 74 0.23 -14.77 6.06
C GLU A 74 0.51 -16.15 6.65
N LEU A 75 1.75 -16.63 6.57
CA LEU A 75 2.17 -17.88 7.20
C LEU A 75 1.94 -17.85 8.72
N GLU A 76 2.28 -16.74 9.37
CA GLU A 76 2.02 -16.55 10.80
C GLU A 76 0.51 -16.57 11.10
N ALA A 77 -0.30 -15.93 10.26
CA ALA A 77 -1.76 -15.93 10.39
C ALA A 77 -2.39 -17.30 10.12
N ALA A 78 -1.75 -18.15 9.33
CA ALA A 78 -2.18 -19.53 9.09
C ALA A 78 -1.74 -20.49 10.20
N TYR A 79 -0.55 -20.30 10.78
CA TYR A 79 -0.02 -21.12 11.86
C TYR A 79 -0.65 -20.79 13.22
N GLU A 80 -0.86 -19.49 13.50
CA GLU A 80 -1.58 -19.01 14.67
C GLU A 80 -2.76 -18.11 14.26
N PRO A 81 -3.91 -18.71 13.87
CA PRO A 81 -5.08 -17.96 13.43
C PRO A 81 -5.61 -17.04 14.53
N SER A 82 -5.51 -15.72 14.30
CA SER A 82 -6.09 -14.70 15.15
C SER A 82 -6.43 -13.45 14.34
N ALA A 83 -7.42 -12.68 14.78
CA ALA A 83 -7.77 -11.42 14.13
C ALA A 83 -6.57 -10.44 14.09
N LYS A 84 -5.69 -10.50 15.11
CA LYS A 84 -4.45 -9.73 15.18
C LYS A 84 -3.41 -10.19 14.14
N ASN A 85 -3.24 -11.50 13.92
CA ASN A 85 -2.31 -11.97 12.89
C ASN A 85 -2.85 -11.72 11.48
N GLN A 86 -4.16 -11.77 11.27
CA GLN A 86 -4.80 -11.32 10.02
C GLN A 86 -4.60 -9.81 9.77
N TYR A 87 -4.66 -8.98 10.81
CA TYR A 87 -4.30 -7.57 10.72
C TYR A 87 -2.85 -7.37 10.28
N LYS A 88 -1.90 -8.09 10.91
CA LYS A 88 -0.48 -8.00 10.54
C LYS A 88 -0.24 -8.37 9.09
N ALA A 89 -0.90 -9.41 8.56
CA ALA A 89 -0.80 -9.79 7.15
C ALA A 89 -1.26 -8.65 6.22
N ARG A 90 -2.39 -8.02 6.53
CA ARG A 90 -2.90 -6.88 5.75
C ARG A 90 -2.03 -5.62 5.88
N ALA A 91 -1.48 -5.37 7.06
CA ALA A 91 -0.55 -4.28 7.28
C ALA A 91 0.75 -4.48 6.49
N ALA A 92 1.29 -5.70 6.47
CA ALA A 92 2.45 -6.06 5.65
C ALA A 92 2.17 -5.88 4.16
N GLN A 93 0.97 -6.21 3.68
CA GLN A 93 0.56 -5.95 2.30
C GLN A 93 0.56 -4.45 1.98
N ALA A 94 -0.02 -3.63 2.85
CA ALA A 94 -0.02 -2.17 2.68
C ALA A 94 1.41 -1.59 2.65
N GLU A 95 2.30 -2.08 3.52
CA GLU A 95 3.71 -1.68 3.54
C GLU A 95 4.45 -2.09 2.27
N ALA A 96 4.24 -3.33 1.79
CA ALA A 96 4.82 -3.82 0.55
C ALA A 96 4.38 -2.97 -0.65
N ASP A 97 3.09 -2.65 -0.75
CA ASP A 97 2.55 -1.82 -1.82
C ASP A 97 3.11 -0.40 -1.76
N TYR A 98 3.27 0.16 -0.56
CA TYR A 98 3.87 1.48 -0.36
C TYR A 98 5.34 1.54 -0.77
N GLU A 99 6.14 0.54 -0.39
CA GLU A 99 7.56 0.50 -0.77
C GLU A 99 7.73 0.39 -2.29
N VAL A 100 6.92 -0.45 -2.96
CA VAL A 100 6.91 -0.51 -4.43
C VAL A 100 6.45 0.82 -5.05
N ALA A 101 5.45 1.47 -4.47
CA ALA A 101 4.97 2.77 -4.94
C ALA A 101 6.02 3.87 -4.79
N LYS A 102 6.80 3.87 -3.70
CA LYS A 102 7.91 4.82 -3.51
C LYS A 102 8.94 4.72 -4.63
N GLU A 103 9.43 3.52 -4.91
CA GLU A 103 10.40 3.31 -5.99
C GLU A 103 9.82 3.74 -7.35
N LYS A 104 8.53 3.46 -7.62
CA LYS A 104 7.85 3.96 -8.83
C LYS A 104 7.73 5.48 -8.87
N CYS A 105 7.49 6.12 -7.74
CA CYS A 105 7.45 7.58 -7.63
C CYS A 105 8.85 8.20 -7.81
N ASP A 106 9.92 7.47 -7.54
CA ASP A 106 11.29 7.97 -7.65
C ASP A 106 11.73 8.25 -9.09
N ASP A 107 11.06 7.64 -10.08
CA ASP A 107 11.23 7.97 -11.51
C ASP A 107 10.70 9.36 -11.90
N LEU A 108 9.87 9.97 -11.04
CA LEU A 108 9.29 11.29 -11.29
C LEU A 108 10.22 12.42 -10.82
N GLY A 109 10.03 13.61 -11.40
CA GLY A 109 10.78 14.82 -11.04
C GLY A 109 9.88 15.92 -10.45
N GLY A 110 10.46 16.73 -9.57
CA GLY A 110 9.82 17.94 -9.00
C GLY A 110 8.48 17.64 -8.32
N ASN A 111 7.52 18.56 -8.46
CA ASN A 111 6.21 18.47 -7.80
C ASN A 111 5.45 17.16 -8.10
N ALA A 112 5.68 16.53 -9.26
CA ALA A 112 5.03 15.26 -9.60
C ALA A 112 5.47 14.12 -8.65
N LYS A 113 6.76 14.08 -8.30
CA LYS A 113 7.30 13.12 -7.32
C LYS A 113 6.70 13.34 -5.94
N ASP A 114 6.64 14.59 -5.49
CA ASP A 114 6.10 14.93 -4.16
C ASP A 114 4.63 14.55 -4.02
N VAL A 115 3.82 14.80 -5.08
CA VAL A 115 2.42 14.39 -5.11
C VAL A 115 2.31 12.87 -5.08
N CYS A 116 3.09 12.17 -5.91
CA CYS A 116 3.08 10.70 -5.96
C CYS A 116 3.42 10.08 -4.60
N MET A 117 4.49 10.56 -3.93
CA MET A 117 4.89 10.07 -2.60
C MET A 117 3.81 10.30 -1.54
N LYS A 118 3.11 11.44 -1.59
CA LYS A 118 2.00 11.74 -0.69
C LYS A 118 0.79 10.83 -0.94
N GLU A 119 0.45 10.58 -2.20
CA GLU A 119 -0.62 9.67 -2.57
C GLU A 119 -0.30 8.23 -2.14
N ALA A 120 0.93 7.76 -2.35
CA ALA A 120 1.39 6.45 -1.90
C ALA A 120 1.29 6.30 -0.37
N LYS A 121 1.73 7.29 0.39
CA LYS A 121 1.64 7.29 1.86
C LYS A 121 0.18 7.36 2.35
N ALA A 122 -0.66 8.13 1.67
CA ALA A 122 -2.08 8.20 1.99
C ALA A 122 -2.77 6.84 1.77
N ALA A 123 -2.43 6.15 0.67
CA ALA A 123 -2.94 4.80 0.39
C ALA A 123 -2.48 3.78 1.45
N GLU A 124 -1.21 3.81 1.87
CA GLU A 124 -0.69 2.97 2.95
C GLU A 124 -1.46 3.21 4.26
N THR A 125 -1.63 4.48 4.62
CA THR A 125 -2.31 4.89 5.86
C THR A 125 -3.76 4.43 5.85
N ALA A 126 -4.47 4.63 4.73
CA ALA A 126 -5.85 4.19 4.57
C ALA A 126 -5.96 2.65 4.67
N ALA A 127 -5.10 1.90 3.97
CA ALA A 127 -5.11 0.45 4.01
C ALA A 127 -4.83 -0.11 5.43
N LYS A 128 -3.89 0.49 6.16
CA LYS A 128 -3.62 0.14 7.57
C LYS A 128 -4.77 0.48 8.49
N ALA A 129 -5.44 1.62 8.27
CA ALA A 129 -6.62 2.01 9.04
C ALA A 129 -7.79 1.06 8.79
N ASP A 130 -8.05 0.68 7.54
CA ASP A 130 -9.07 -0.31 7.18
C ASP A 130 -8.78 -1.69 7.79
N ALA A 131 -7.52 -2.14 7.70
CA ALA A 131 -7.09 -3.38 8.32
C ALA A 131 -7.31 -3.36 9.85
N LYS A 132 -6.98 -2.23 10.52
CA LYS A 132 -7.20 -2.04 11.95
C LYS A 132 -8.70 -2.00 12.30
N ALA A 133 -9.52 -1.33 11.49
CA ALA A 133 -10.97 -1.28 11.68
C ALA A 133 -11.61 -2.66 11.55
N GLN A 134 -11.16 -3.47 10.58
CA GLN A 134 -11.62 -4.85 10.41
C GLN A 134 -11.17 -5.76 11.57
N TRP A 135 -9.94 -5.60 12.05
CA TRP A 135 -9.45 -6.29 13.24
C TRP A 135 -10.29 -5.95 14.47
N LYS A 136 -10.49 -4.66 14.75
CA LYS A 136 -11.32 -4.22 15.88
C LYS A 136 -12.78 -4.63 15.75
N THR A 137 -13.32 -4.71 14.54
CA THR A 137 -14.66 -5.27 14.32
C THR A 137 -14.70 -6.79 14.60
N SER A 138 -13.65 -7.51 14.22
CA SER A 138 -13.53 -8.95 14.49
C SER A 138 -13.28 -9.24 15.97
N GLU A 139 -12.54 -8.37 16.68
CA GLU A 139 -12.39 -8.41 18.14
C GLU A 139 -13.69 -8.02 18.86
N ALA A 140 -14.43 -7.02 18.37
CA ALA A 140 -15.70 -6.58 18.94
C ALA A 140 -16.85 -7.59 18.75
N ASN A 141 -16.74 -8.46 17.74
CA ASN A 141 -17.61 -9.64 17.60
C ASN A 141 -17.17 -10.78 18.54
N GLY A 142 -16.01 -10.65 19.20
CA GLY A 142 -15.50 -11.55 20.23
C GLY A 142 -15.78 -11.07 21.66
N GLU A 143 -15.65 -9.77 21.98
CA GLU A 143 -15.93 -9.16 23.30
C GLU A 143 -16.45 -7.70 23.17
N ALA A 144 -17.32 -7.27 24.11
CA ALA A 144 -18.25 -6.14 23.98
C ALA A 144 -17.65 -4.72 23.76
N ARG A 145 -18.44 -3.88 23.07
CA ARG A 145 -18.21 -2.47 22.64
C ARG A 145 -17.82 -1.50 23.76
N GLU A 146 -16.63 -0.90 23.65
CA GLU A 146 -16.39 0.50 24.09
C GLU A 146 -15.17 1.12 23.35
N GLU A 147 -14.09 0.36 23.16
CA GLU A 147 -12.80 0.85 22.63
C GLU A 147 -12.75 1.15 21.11
N SER A 148 -13.72 0.64 20.34
CA SER A 148 -13.76 0.79 18.86
C SER A 148 -14.13 2.19 18.37
N ALA A 149 -14.79 3.01 19.19
CA ALA A 149 -15.20 4.36 18.81
C ALA A 149 -14.04 5.36 18.92
N GLU A 150 -13.22 5.23 19.96
CA GLU A 150 -12.08 6.12 20.22
C GLU A 150 -10.97 5.89 19.20
N ALA A 151 -10.63 4.62 18.90
CA ALA A 151 -9.59 4.31 17.92
C ALA A 151 -9.97 4.67 16.47
N ARG A 152 -11.27 4.63 16.12
CA ARG A 152 -11.76 5.12 14.81
C ARG A 152 -11.72 6.64 14.73
N THR A 153 -12.14 7.32 15.79
CA THR A 153 -12.10 8.78 15.88
C THR A 153 -10.65 9.29 15.77
N GLU A 154 -9.69 8.59 16.40
CA GLU A 154 -8.29 8.97 16.34
C GLU A 154 -7.68 8.73 14.96
N ALA A 155 -7.92 7.56 14.35
CA ALA A 155 -7.45 7.29 13.00
C ALA A 155 -8.06 8.23 11.94
N GLU A 156 -9.34 8.58 12.06
CA GLU A 156 -10.00 9.56 11.20
C GLU A 156 -9.45 10.97 11.40
N LYS A 157 -9.12 11.36 12.64
CA LYS A 157 -8.45 12.64 12.93
C LYS A 157 -7.05 12.69 12.33
N GLU A 158 -6.25 11.65 12.51
CA GLU A 158 -4.89 11.55 11.95
C GLU A 158 -4.93 11.61 10.41
N ALA A 159 -5.86 10.87 9.79
CA ALA A 159 -6.06 10.91 8.34
C ALA A 159 -6.50 12.30 7.87
N THR A 160 -7.47 12.92 8.55
CA THR A 160 -7.95 14.27 8.22
C THR A 160 -6.85 15.31 8.39
N GLU A 161 -6.04 15.21 9.44
CA GLU A 161 -4.91 16.10 9.67
C GLU A 161 -3.82 15.91 8.61
N ALA A 162 -3.50 14.67 8.24
CA ALA A 162 -2.58 14.37 7.17
C ALA A 162 -3.06 14.93 5.82
N HIS A 163 -4.35 14.77 5.50
CA HIS A 163 -4.96 15.36 4.30
C HIS A 163 -4.92 16.89 4.32
N ARG A 164 -5.21 17.52 5.46
CA ARG A 164 -5.13 18.98 5.62
C ARG A 164 -3.70 19.49 5.40
N LYS A 165 -2.72 18.87 6.04
CA LYS A 165 -1.29 19.22 5.88
C LYS A 165 -0.83 19.05 4.44
N ALA A 166 -1.20 17.93 3.80
CA ALA A 166 -0.88 17.70 2.39
C ALA A 166 -1.48 18.78 1.47
N ALA A 167 -2.73 19.21 1.74
CA ALA A 167 -3.38 20.28 0.98
C ALA A 167 -2.74 21.65 1.23
N GLU A 168 -2.29 21.94 2.45
CA GLU A 168 -1.53 23.16 2.79
C GLU A 168 -0.20 23.21 2.05
N GLU A 169 0.59 22.14 2.12
CA GLU A 169 1.89 22.05 1.43
C GLU A 169 1.75 22.14 -0.09
N LYS A 170 0.70 21.54 -0.67
CA LYS A 170 0.40 21.69 -2.10
C LYS A 170 0.14 23.15 -2.47
N ARG A 171 -0.67 23.86 -1.67
CA ARG A 171 -0.93 25.29 -1.89
C ARG A 171 0.33 26.13 -1.72
N ASP A 172 1.24 25.75 -0.81
CA ASP A 172 2.53 26.42 -0.63
C ASP A 172 3.45 26.23 -1.84
N ALA A 173 3.56 25.01 -2.35
CA ALA A 173 4.33 24.70 -3.55
C ALA A 173 3.74 25.43 -4.79
N ASP A 174 2.42 25.39 -4.97
CA ASP A 174 1.74 26.08 -6.07
C ASP A 174 1.90 27.61 -5.99
N TYR A 175 1.93 28.17 -4.76
CA TYR A 175 2.23 29.58 -4.53
C TYR A 175 3.69 29.92 -4.84
N ALA A 176 4.65 29.07 -4.46
CA ALA A 176 6.06 29.26 -4.78
C ALA A 176 6.29 29.33 -6.29
N VAL A 177 5.71 28.39 -7.05
CA VAL A 177 5.77 28.40 -8.52
C VAL A 177 5.07 29.64 -9.10
N ALA A 178 3.93 30.06 -8.54
CA ALA A 178 3.25 31.27 -8.98
C ALA A 178 4.05 32.54 -8.70
N ARG A 179 4.79 32.58 -7.59
CA ARG A 179 5.70 33.68 -7.26
C ARG A 179 6.85 33.76 -8.26
N GLU A 180 7.52 32.65 -8.56
CA GLU A 180 8.60 32.62 -9.57
C GLU A 180 8.09 33.13 -10.93
N LYS A 181 6.88 32.75 -11.34
CA LYS A 181 6.24 33.27 -12.56
C LYS A 181 5.97 34.78 -12.51
N CYS A 182 5.72 35.34 -11.32
CA CYS A 182 5.57 36.79 -11.16
C CYS A 182 6.91 37.53 -11.22
N GLU A 183 8.04 36.87 -10.99
CA GLU A 183 9.36 37.50 -11.03
C GLU A 183 9.79 37.92 -12.44
N THR A 184 9.15 37.39 -13.48
CA THR A 184 9.36 37.82 -14.87
C THR A 184 8.71 39.17 -15.19
N ALA A 185 7.87 39.70 -14.30
CA ALA A 185 7.28 41.04 -14.42
C ALA A 185 8.08 42.09 -13.62
N ALA A 186 7.88 43.38 -13.91
CA ALA A 186 8.55 44.48 -13.22
C ALA A 186 7.57 45.57 -12.74
N GLY A 187 7.96 46.32 -11.71
CA GLY A 187 7.19 47.44 -11.15
C GLY A 187 5.79 47.02 -10.66
N SER A 188 4.80 47.87 -10.89
CA SER A 188 3.40 47.67 -10.46
C SER A 188 2.77 46.37 -11.01
N ALA A 189 3.22 45.89 -12.18
CA ALA A 189 2.75 44.62 -12.73
C ALA A 189 3.20 43.41 -11.91
N LYS A 190 4.41 43.47 -11.33
CA LYS A 190 4.93 42.42 -10.42
C LYS A 190 4.15 42.41 -9.11
N GLU A 191 3.90 43.59 -8.53
CA GLU A 191 3.12 43.73 -7.29
C GLU A 191 1.69 43.21 -7.46
N LEU A 192 1.00 43.60 -8.52
CA LEU A 192 -0.35 43.09 -8.86
C LEU A 192 -0.35 41.57 -9.10
N CYS A 193 0.72 41.02 -9.69
CA CYS A 193 0.85 39.58 -9.90
C CYS A 193 0.99 38.83 -8.56
N LEU A 194 1.85 39.32 -7.66
CA LEU A 194 2.07 38.71 -6.34
C LEU A 194 0.81 38.79 -5.47
N GLU A 195 0.09 39.91 -5.46
CA GLU A 195 -1.18 40.06 -4.73
C GLU A 195 -2.25 39.09 -5.22
N ARG A 196 -2.37 38.90 -6.54
CA ARG A 196 -3.28 37.90 -7.12
C ARG A 196 -2.87 36.47 -6.77
N ALA A 197 -1.57 36.17 -6.78
CA ALA A 197 -1.06 34.86 -6.39
C ALA A 197 -1.36 34.57 -4.91
N LYS A 198 -1.11 35.54 -4.03
CA LYS A 198 -1.47 35.46 -2.60
C LYS A 198 -2.95 35.20 -2.38
N ALA A 199 -3.82 35.98 -3.01
CA ALA A 199 -5.27 35.81 -2.92
C ALA A 199 -5.73 34.43 -3.43
N LYS A 200 -5.12 33.94 -4.53
CA LYS A 200 -5.46 32.64 -5.12
C LYS A 200 -5.10 31.45 -4.22
N TYR A 201 -3.98 31.53 -3.50
CA TYR A 201 -3.48 30.41 -2.68
C TYR A 201 -3.71 30.60 -1.18
N GLY A 202 -4.45 31.64 -0.78
CA GLY A 202 -4.79 31.91 0.62
C GLY A 202 -3.58 32.29 1.46
N ARG A 203 -2.64 33.06 0.90
CA ARG A 203 -1.44 33.56 1.59
C ARG A 203 -1.61 35.03 1.91
N SER A 204 -1.19 35.44 3.11
CA SER A 204 -1.06 36.85 3.52
C SER A 204 0.32 37.40 3.16
#